data_AF-A0AA96VAC1-F1
#
_entry.id   AF-A0AA96VAC1-F1
#
_cell.length_a   1.000
_cell.length_b   1.000
_cell.length_c   1.000
_cell.angle_alpha   90.00
_cell.angle_beta   90.00
_cell.angle_gamma   90.00
#
_symmetry.space_group_name_H-M   'P 1'
#
loop_
_entity.id
_entity.type
_entity.pdbx_description
1 polymer ?
#
loop_
_entity_poly.entity_id
_entity_poly.type
_entity_poly.pdbx_seq_one_letter_code
_entity_poly.pdbx_strand_id
1 'polypeptide(L)'
;MAKEYTRKKPIISGTVSPTYKKRIDQLVEAGEFASVSDFINQAVSDLLKKYDDSLPKFESGVFTEDEIEVIRSIIREKAAEMNFSKEKKT
;
A
#
# COMPACT_ATOMS: atom_id res chain seq x y z
N MET A 1 29.40 -6.45 17.55
CA MET A 1 28.61 -5.22 17.29
C MET A 1 27.80 -5.45 16.02
N ALA A 2 26.48 -5.59 16.13
CA ALA A 2 25.62 -5.81 14.96
C ALA A 2 25.51 -4.49 14.18
N LYS A 3 25.91 -4.49 12.90
CA LYS A 3 25.66 -3.36 12.00
C LYS A 3 24.17 -3.36 11.68
N GLU A 4 23.44 -2.41 12.25
CA GLU A 4 22.07 -2.13 11.89
C GLU A 4 22.05 -1.62 10.43
N TYR A 5 21.64 -2.47 9.50
CA TYR A 5 21.46 -2.08 8.11
C TYR A 5 20.19 -1.23 8.01
N THR A 6 20.30 0.07 8.25
CA THR A 6 19.25 1.03 7.90
C THR A 6 19.11 1.01 6.38
N ARG A 7 18.09 0.32 5.85
CA ARG A 7 17.79 0.37 4.42
C ARG A 7 17.60 1.84 4.03
N LYS A 8 18.36 2.30 3.03
CA LYS A 8 18.17 3.65 2.49
C LYS A 8 16.74 3.77 1.97
N LYS A 9 16.07 4.88 2.30
CA LYS A 9 14.75 5.17 1.75
C LYS A 9 14.85 5.16 0.21
N PRO A 10 13.88 4.54 -0.50
CA PRO A 10 13.88 4.55 -1.95
C PRO A 10 13.81 5.99 -2.45
N ILE A 11 14.62 6.32 -3.47
CA ILE A 11 14.60 7.62 -4.12
C ILE A 11 13.57 7.57 -5.24
N ILE A 12 12.60 8.48 -5.20
CA ILE A 12 11.63 8.68 -6.27
C ILE A 12 12.12 9.86 -7.10
N SER A 13 12.39 9.62 -8.38
CA SER A 13 12.80 10.65 -9.34
C SER A 13 11.89 10.63 -10.56
N GLY A 14 11.49 11.80 -11.05
CA GLY A 14 10.67 11.92 -12.24
C GLY A 14 10.80 13.30 -12.88
N THR A 15 10.44 13.41 -14.15
CA THR A 15 10.47 14.66 -14.89
C THR A 15 9.18 15.43 -14.68
N VAL A 16 9.28 16.74 -14.44
CA VAL A 16 8.12 17.63 -14.30
C VAL A 16 8.20 18.75 -15.33
N SER A 17 7.05 19.25 -15.77
CA SER A 17 6.98 20.39 -16.69
C SER A 17 7.66 21.63 -16.07
N PRO A 18 8.39 22.44 -16.86
CA PRO A 18 9.01 23.68 -16.39
C PRO A 18 8.03 24.64 -15.70
N THR A 19 6.78 24.68 -16.15
CA THR A 19 5.74 25.54 -15.58
C THR A 19 5.43 25.14 -14.14
N TYR A 20 5.32 23.83 -13.87
CA TYR A 20 5.08 23.34 -12.51
C TYR A 20 6.30 23.55 -11.63
N LYS A 21 7.50 23.26 -12.15
CA LYS A 21 8.74 23.50 -11.40
C LYS A 21 8.85 24.96 -10.94
N LYS A 22 8.64 25.93 -11.83
CA LYS A 22 8.67 27.36 -11.48
C LYS A 22 7.69 27.70 -10.35
N ARG A 23 6.48 27.15 -10.40
CA ARG A 23 5.47 27.42 -9.38
C ARG A 23 5.82 26.79 -8.04
N ILE A 24 6.40 25.59 -8.05
CA ILE A 24 6.89 24.92 -6.83
C ILE A 24 8.02 25.73 -6.21
N ASP A 25 9.00 26.16 -7.03
CA ASP A 25 10.12 26.96 -6.57
C ASP A 25 9.64 28.28 -5.93
N GLN A 26 8.64 28.96 -6.53
CA GLN A 26 8.03 30.17 -5.96
C GLN A 26 7.37 29.94 -4.58
N LEU A 27 6.68 28.81 -4.39
CA LEU A 27 6.04 28.50 -3.11
C LEU A 27 7.07 28.19 -2.02
N VAL A 28 8.18 27.55 -2.39
CA VAL A 28 9.31 27.30 -1.48
C VAL A 28 10.02 28.61 -1.14
N GLU A 29 10.26 29.48 -2.13
CA GLU A 29 10.87 30.81 -1.94
C GLU A 29 10.00 31.73 -1.07
N ALA A 30 8.68 31.63 -1.19
CA ALA A 30 7.72 32.33 -0.33
C ALA A 30 7.71 31.81 1.12
N GLY A 31 8.39 30.69 1.40
CA GLY A 31 8.44 30.06 2.73
C GLY A 31 7.19 29.28 3.09
N GLU A 32 6.29 29.02 2.13
CA GLU A 32 5.11 28.17 2.38
C GLU A 32 5.49 26.71 2.61
N PHE A 33 6.62 26.28 2.02
CA PHE A 33 7.17 24.93 2.17
C PHE A 33 8.65 24.98 2.48
N ALA A 34 9.13 24.05 3.32
CA ALA A 34 10.54 24.03 3.74
C ALA A 34 11.49 23.65 2.59
N SER A 35 10.99 22.90 1.60
CA SER A 35 11.76 22.50 0.41
C SER A 35 10.85 21.98 -0.69
N VAL A 36 11.40 21.78 -1.89
CA VAL A 36 10.72 21.08 -2.99
C VAL A 36 10.30 19.67 -2.57
N SER A 37 11.12 18.96 -1.78
CA SER A 37 10.76 17.61 -1.32
C SER A 37 9.58 17.64 -0.36
N ASP A 38 9.50 18.65 0.50
CA ASP A 38 8.40 18.84 1.45
C ASP A 38 7.08 19.08 0.71
N PHE A 39 7.10 19.98 -0.28
CA PHE A 39 5.98 20.22 -1.18
C PHE A 39 5.50 18.94 -1.87
N ILE A 40 6.41 18.16 -2.48
CA ILE A 40 6.05 16.94 -3.21
C ILE A 40 5.45 15.90 -2.26
N ASN A 41 6.03 15.71 -1.07
CA ASN A 41 5.51 14.77 -0.09
C ASN A 41 4.08 15.13 0.35
N GLN A 42 3.85 16.42 0.65
CA GLN A 42 2.53 16.90 1.03
C GLN A 42 1.52 16.75 -0.10
N ALA A 43 1.89 17.16 -1.32
CA ALA A 43 1.04 17.06 -2.50
C ALA A 43 0.66 15.61 -2.83
N VAL A 44 1.60 14.67 -2.73
CA VAL A 44 1.34 13.24 -2.93
C VAL A 44 0.43 12.71 -1.83
N SER A 45 0.64 13.08 -0.57
CA SER A 45 -0.24 12.67 0.53
C SER A 45 -1.68 13.14 0.32
N ASP A 46 -1.87 14.40 -0.08
CA ASP A 46 -3.19 14.96 -0.30
C ASP A 46 -3.87 14.37 -1.55
N LEU A 47 -3.10 14.02 -2.57
CA LEU A 47 -3.59 13.30 -3.73
C LEU A 47 -4.07 11.90 -3.35
N LEU A 48 -3.26 11.14 -2.61
CA LEU A 48 -3.61 9.79 -2.16
C LEU A 48 -4.87 9.78 -1.29
N LYS A 49 -5.00 10.72 -0.35
CA LYS A 49 -6.23 10.86 0.45
C LYS A 49 -7.47 11.04 -0.42
N LYS A 50 -7.40 11.90 -1.45
CA LYS A 50 -8.52 12.09 -2.38
C LYS A 50 -8.84 10.82 -3.15
N TYR A 51 -7.83 10.06 -3.56
CA TYR A 51 -8.05 8.77 -4.20
C TYR A 51 -8.69 7.78 -3.23
N ASP A 52 -8.19 7.64 -2.01
CA ASP A 52 -8.74 6.75 -0.99
C ASP A 52 -10.19 7.12 -0.62
N ASP A 53 -10.51 8.40 -0.53
CA ASP A 53 -11.86 8.90 -0.27
C ASP A 53 -12.81 8.70 -1.47
N SER A 54 -12.27 8.71 -2.69
CA SER A 54 -13.03 8.55 -3.94
C SER A 54 -13.20 7.10 -4.37
N LEU A 55 -12.31 6.21 -3.94
CA LEU A 55 -12.47 4.79 -4.12
C LEU A 55 -13.64 4.37 -3.22
N PRO A 56 -14.58 3.54 -3.71
CA PRO A 56 -15.49 2.87 -2.79
C PRO A 56 -14.58 2.19 -1.77
N LYS A 57 -14.71 2.57 -0.49
CA LYS A 57 -13.87 2.03 0.59
C LYS A 57 -13.72 0.55 0.29
N PHE A 58 -12.54 0.15 -0.16
CA PHE A 58 -12.20 -1.26 -0.15
C PHE A 58 -12.01 -1.48 1.34
N GLU A 59 -13.12 -1.63 2.05
CA GLU A 59 -13.14 -2.29 3.34
C GLU A 59 -12.28 -3.51 3.06
N SER A 60 -11.12 -3.57 3.70
CA SER A 60 -10.30 -4.76 3.73
C SER A 60 -11.27 -5.90 3.99
N GLY A 61 -11.63 -6.64 2.94
CA GLY A 61 -12.91 -7.34 2.87
C GLY A 61 -13.06 -8.19 4.11
N VAL A 62 -13.83 -7.71 5.08
CA VAL A 62 -14.23 -8.53 6.20
C VAL A 62 -15.26 -9.43 5.57
N PHE A 63 -14.81 -10.61 5.14
CA PHE A 63 -15.70 -11.66 4.68
C PHE A 63 -16.86 -11.74 5.68
N THR A 64 -18.08 -11.73 5.17
CA THR A 64 -19.26 -11.97 6.00
C THR A 64 -19.09 -13.32 6.73
N GLU A 65 -19.73 -13.51 7.90
CA GLU A 65 -19.59 -14.78 8.63
C GLU A 65 -19.99 -15.98 7.74
N ASP A 66 -20.96 -15.78 6.84
CA ASP A 66 -21.38 -16.77 5.84
C ASP A 66 -20.25 -17.10 4.84
N GLU A 67 -19.54 -16.10 4.31
CA GLU A 67 -18.39 -16.32 3.42
C GLU A 67 -17.22 -16.99 4.15
N ILE A 68 -16.99 -16.62 5.42
CA ILE A 68 -16.00 -17.26 6.28
C ILE A 68 -16.37 -18.73 6.51
N GLU A 69 -17.64 -19.04 6.72
CA GLU A 69 -18.12 -20.41 6.91
C GLU A 69 -17.91 -21.26 5.65
N VAL A 70 -18.19 -20.71 4.46
CA VAL A 70 -17.92 -21.38 3.18
C VAL A 70 -16.43 -21.69 3.03
N ILE A 71 -15.56 -20.71 3.31
CA ILE A 71 -14.10 -20.90 3.26
C ILE A 71 -13.65 -22.00 4.25
N ARG A 72 -14.18 -21.99 5.48
CA ARG A 72 -13.88 -23.02 6.49
C ARG A 72 -14.32 -24.41 6.02
N SER A 73 -15.48 -24.52 5.37
CA SER A 73 -15.99 -25.78 4.83
C SER A 73 -15.05 -26.37 3.77
N ILE A 74 -14.64 -25.55 2.80
CA ILE A 74 -13.72 -25.95 1.72
C ILE A 74 -12.37 -26.43 2.30
N ILE A 75 -11.85 -25.73 3.32
CA ILE A 75 -10.59 -26.13 3.98
C ILE A 75 -10.73 -27.49 4.66
N ARG A 76 -11.85 -27.76 5.34
CA ARG A 76 -12.08 -29.07 6.01
C ARG A 76 -12.18 -30.20 4.99
N GLU A 77 -12.90 -29.99 3.90
CA GLU A 77 -13.03 -30.96 2.82
C GLU A 77 -11.66 -31.30 2.21
N LYS A 78 -10.86 -30.27 1.88
CA LYS A 78 -9.49 -30.46 1.37
C LYS A 78 -8.56 -31.17 2.36
N ALA A 79 -8.65 -30.83 3.65
CA ALA A 79 -7.87 -31.51 4.68
C ALA A 79 -8.24 -33.00 4.80
N ALA A 80 -9.54 -33.33 4.69
CA ALA A 80 -10.02 -34.71 4.69
C ALA A 80 -9.51 -35.50 3.48
N GLU A 81 -9.59 -34.93 2.27
CA GLU A 81 -9.04 -35.53 1.06
C GLU A 81 -7.53 -35.82 1.19
N MET A 82 -6.77 -34.89 1.76
CA MET A 82 -5.32 -35.04 1.95
C MET A 82 -4.95 -36.12 2.98
N ASN A 83 -5.71 -36.25 4.07
CA ASN A 83 -5.49 -37.29 5.07
C ASN A 83 -5.86 -38.67 4.53
N PHE A 84 -6.96 -38.77 3.77
CA PHE A 84 -7.37 -40.02 3.13
C PHE A 84 -6.38 -40.51 2.06
N SER A 85 -5.74 -39.57 1.35
CA SER A 85 -4.68 -39.88 0.38
C SER A 85 -3.36 -40.34 1.05
N LYS A 86 -3.11 -39.93 2.30
CA LYS A 86 -1.95 -40.39 3.08
C LYS A 86 -2.14 -41.80 3.63
N GLU A 87 -3.35 -42.14 4.09
CA GLU A 87 -3.65 -43.48 4.63
C GLU A 87 -3.63 -44.57 3.56
N LYS A 88 -4.00 -44.26 2.31
CA LYS A 88 -3.96 -45.21 1.18
C LYS A 88 -2.56 -45.50 0.60
N LYS A 89 -1.51 -44.82 1.09
CA LYS A 89 -0.11 -45.02 0.64
C LYS A 89 0.76 -45.78 1.64
N THR A 90 0.19 -46.24 2.74
CA THR A 90 0.77 -47.21 3.69
C THR A 90 0.18 -48.58 3.45
#